data_AF-A0A660RVG7-F1
#
_entry.id   AF-A0A660RVG7-F1
#
_cell.length_a   1.000
_cell.length_b   1.000
_cell.length_c   1.000
_cell.angle_alpha   90.00
_cell.angle_beta   90.00
_cell.angle_gamma   90.00
#
_symmetry.space_group_name_H-M   'P 1'
#
loop_
_entity.id
_entity.type
_entity.pdbx_description
1 polymer ?
#
loop_
_entity_poly.entity_id
_entity_poly.type
_entity_poly.pdbx_seq_one_letter_code
_entity_poly.pdbx_strand_id
1 'polypeptide(L)'
;MIDKNLMISILIILLIIDFLILIIFVFIYSKFKKFMELPWEEIRESVERAQELVKKLEELQQNKEYTDKKEIINLVYQLNNQGYSIREIARKLRISEAEVEIILSSKRNK
;
A
#
# COMPACT_ATOMS: atom_id res chain seq x y z
N MET A 1 -46.31 -2.06 46.51
CA MET A 1 -46.29 -3.51 46.25
C MET A 1 -46.67 -3.67 44.79
N ILE A 2 -45.74 -4.04 43.91
CA ILE A 2 -46.06 -4.20 42.49
C ILE A 2 -46.90 -5.48 42.36
N ASP A 3 -48.06 -5.39 41.72
CA ASP A 3 -48.94 -6.53 41.53
C ASP A 3 -48.22 -7.65 40.77
N LYS A 4 -48.34 -8.89 41.25
CA LYS A 4 -47.70 -10.06 40.63
C LYS A 4 -48.06 -10.20 39.15
N ASN A 5 -49.30 -9.86 38.80
CA ASN A 5 -49.77 -9.87 37.41
C ASN A 5 -49.05 -8.82 36.56
N LEU A 6 -48.72 -7.66 37.13
CA LEU A 6 -47.97 -6.62 36.43
C LEU A 6 -46.51 -7.04 36.21
N MET A 7 -45.88 -7.70 37.20
CA MET A 7 -44.54 -8.28 37.02
C MET A 7 -44.51 -9.37 35.93
N ILE A 8 -45.49 -10.27 35.90
CA ILE A 8 -45.57 -11.34 34.88
C ILE A 8 -45.73 -10.74 33.48
N SER A 9 -46.60 -9.74 33.31
CA SER A 9 -46.79 -9.06 32.02
C SER A 9 -45.51 -8.38 31.52
N ILE A 10 -44.74 -7.73 32.40
CA ILE A 10 -43.46 -7.10 32.03
C ILE A 10 -42.45 -8.15 31.57
N LEU A 11 -42.35 -9.29 32.25
CA LEU A 11 -41.44 -10.37 31.86
C LEU A 11 -41.81 -10.97 30.49
N ILE A 12 -43.10 -11.12 30.20
CA ILE A 12 -43.57 -11.61 28.90
C ILE A 12 -43.24 -10.61 27.78
N ILE A 13 -43.45 -9.31 28.02
CA ILE A 13 -43.10 -8.27 27.04
C ILE A 13 -41.60 -8.25 26.76
N LEU A 14 -40.76 -8.37 27.80
CA LEU A 14 -39.30 -8.44 27.65
C LEU A 14 -38.89 -9.63 26.78
N LEU A 15 -39.45 -10.81 27.05
CA LEU A 15 -39.20 -12.03 26.28
C LEU A 15 -39.57 -11.88 24.79
N ILE A 16 -40.69 -11.21 24.51
CA ILE A 16 -41.14 -10.95 23.12
C ILE A 16 -40.16 -10.01 22.42
N ILE A 17 -39.68 -8.96 23.11
CA ILE A 17 -38.71 -8.02 22.55
C ILE A 17 -37.38 -8.72 22.25
N ASP A 18 -36.89 -9.56 23.16
CA ASP A 18 -35.66 -10.32 22.94
C ASP A 18 -35.77 -11.22 21.70
N PHE A 19 -36.91 -11.90 21.54
CA PHE A 19 -37.18 -12.73 20.37
C PHE A 19 -37.28 -11.92 19.07
N LEU A 20 -37.90 -10.73 19.14
CA LEU A 20 -37.99 -9.80 18.01
C LEU A 20 -36.58 -9.34 17.57
N ILE A 21 -35.71 -9.00 18.53
CA ILE A 21 -34.32 -8.59 18.26
C ILE A 21 -33.56 -9.74 17.58
N LEU A 22 -33.70 -10.98 18.06
CA LEU A 22 -33.07 -12.14 17.43
C LEU A 22 -33.52 -12.34 15.98
N ILE A 23 -34.82 -12.20 15.69
CA ILE A 23 -35.35 -12.31 14.32
C ILE A 23 -34.76 -11.21 13.43
N ILE A 24 -34.75 -9.96 13.90
CA ILE A 24 -34.19 -8.83 13.17
C ILE A 24 -32.69 -9.06 12.91
N PHE A 25 -31.96 -9.55 13.91
CA PHE A 25 -30.53 -9.83 13.78
C PHE A 25 -30.25 -10.90 12.73
N VAL A 26 -31.02 -12.00 12.72
CA VAL A 26 -30.91 -13.06 11.70
C VAL A 26 -31.26 -12.54 10.30
N PHE A 27 -32.28 -11.68 10.19
CA PHE A 27 -32.68 -11.08 8.92
C PHE A 27 -31.59 -10.16 8.36
N ILE A 28 -31.01 -9.29 9.21
CA ILE A 28 -29.91 -8.41 8.85
C ILE A 28 -28.68 -9.23 8.47
N TYR A 29 -28.32 -10.25 9.27
CA TYR A 29 -27.19 -11.13 8.98
C TYR A 29 -27.37 -11.84 7.63
N SER A 30 -28.57 -12.31 7.32
CA SER A 30 -28.87 -12.98 6.04
C SER A 30 -28.83 -12.01 4.86
N LYS A 31 -29.33 -10.78 5.02
CA LYS A 31 -29.26 -9.73 4.00
C LYS A 31 -27.83 -9.26 3.78
N PHE A 32 -27.06 -9.09 4.86
CA PHE A 32 -25.65 -8.70 4.80
C PHE A 32 -24.80 -9.81 4.19
N LYS A 33 -25.09 -11.08 4.48
CA LYS A 33 -24.43 -12.23 3.84
C LYS A 33 -24.65 -12.25 2.33
N LYS A 34 -25.87 -11.93 1.86
CA LYS A 34 -26.18 -11.80 0.43
C LYS A 34 -25.55 -10.56 -0.21
N PHE A 35 -25.47 -9.45 0.52
CA PHE A 35 -24.83 -8.22 0.04
C PHE A 35 -23.29 -8.34 0.01
N MET A 36 -22.72 -9.17 0.90
CA MET A 36 -21.31 -9.53 0.96
C MET A 36 -21.00 -10.80 0.16
N GLU A 37 -21.77 -11.08 -0.90
CA GLU A 37 -21.27 -11.83 -2.07
C GLU A 37 -20.27 -10.93 -2.83
N LEU A 38 -19.28 -10.40 -2.12
CA LEU A 38 -18.12 -9.75 -2.69
C LEU A 38 -17.46 -10.75 -3.64
N PRO A 39 -16.99 -10.33 -4.83
CA PRO A 39 -16.25 -11.19 -5.74
C PRO A 39 -14.87 -11.47 -5.12
N TRP A 40 -14.82 -12.31 -4.10
CA TRP A 40 -13.61 -12.66 -3.36
C TRP A 40 -12.54 -13.25 -4.29
N GLU A 41 -12.95 -13.85 -5.39
CA GLU A 41 -12.08 -14.33 -6.46
C GLU A 41 -11.33 -13.16 -7.16
N GLU A 42 -12.04 -12.11 -7.55
CA GLU A 42 -11.46 -10.94 -8.22
C GLU A 42 -10.53 -10.15 -7.28
N ILE A 43 -10.89 -10.07 -6.00
CA ILE A 43 -10.07 -9.42 -4.97
C ILE A 43 -8.79 -10.24 -4.73
N ARG A 44 -8.86 -11.56 -4.69
CA ARG A 44 -7.67 -12.42 -4.58
C ARG A 44 -6.75 -12.27 -5.80
N GLU A 45 -7.31 -12.31 -7.00
CA GLU A 45 -6.54 -12.19 -8.25
C GLU A 45 -5.85 -10.81 -8.38
N SER A 46 -6.52 -9.73 -7.95
CA SER A 46 -5.93 -8.40 -7.94
C SER A 46 -4.81 -8.25 -6.89
N VAL A 47 -4.98 -8.84 -5.71
CA VAL A 47 -3.95 -8.87 -4.66
C VAL A 47 -2.75 -9.71 -5.11
N GLU A 48 -2.97 -10.86 -5.73
CA GLU A 48 -1.90 -11.75 -6.20
C GLU A 48 -1.08 -11.08 -7.32
N ARG A 49 -1.74 -10.41 -8.28
CA ARG A 49 -1.06 -9.61 -9.32
C ARG A 49 -0.23 -8.48 -8.73
N ALA A 50 -0.75 -7.79 -7.72
CA ALA A 50 -0.01 -6.73 -7.04
C ALA A 50 1.24 -7.29 -6.34
N GLN A 51 1.13 -8.44 -5.68
CA GLN A 51 2.26 -9.11 -5.04
C GLN A 51 3.32 -9.57 -6.05
N GLU A 52 2.90 -10.10 -7.20
CA GLU A 52 3.84 -10.55 -8.24
C GLU A 52 4.64 -9.38 -8.84
N LEU A 53 3.98 -8.23 -9.04
CA LEU A 53 4.65 -7.01 -9.52
C LEU A 53 5.65 -6.47 -8.50
N VAL A 54 5.30 -6.45 -7.22
CA VAL A 54 6.23 -6.04 -6.15
C VAL A 54 7.45 -6.97 -6.13
N LYS A 55 7.25 -8.29 -6.23
CA LYS A 55 8.33 -9.26 -6.27
C LYS A 55 9.26 -9.07 -7.48
N LYS A 56 8.70 -8.82 -8.67
CA LYS A 56 9.48 -8.49 -9.87
C LYS A 56 10.29 -7.21 -9.71
N LEU A 57 9.74 -6.19 -9.05
CA LEU A 57 10.45 -4.95 -8.76
C LEU A 57 11.59 -5.18 -7.75
N GLU A 58 11.36 -5.96 -6.69
CA GLU A 58 12.39 -6.33 -5.73
C GLU A 58 13.55 -7.11 -6.38
N GLU A 59 13.26 -8.06 -7.27
CA GLU A 59 14.28 -8.80 -8.02
C GLU A 59 15.11 -7.90 -8.95
N LEU A 60 14.48 -6.92 -9.60
CA LEU A 60 15.16 -5.92 -10.43
C LEU A 60 15.97 -4.94 -9.60
N GLN A 61 15.51 -4.61 -8.39
CA GLN A 61 16.18 -3.69 -7.48
C GLN A 61 17.41 -4.35 -6.82
N GLN A 62 17.30 -5.61 -6.38
CA GLN A 62 18.44 -6.37 -5.85
C GLN A 62 19.56 -6.54 -6.89
N ASN A 63 19.22 -6.64 -8.18
CA ASN A 63 20.22 -6.70 -9.25
C ASN A 63 20.83 -5.35 -9.64
N LYS A 64 20.26 -4.22 -9.20
CA LYS A 64 20.70 -2.88 -9.65
C LYS A 64 21.51 -2.07 -8.63
N GLU A 65 21.33 -2.24 -7.32
CA GLU A 65 21.37 -1.02 -6.48
C GLU A 65 22.58 -0.68 -5.59
N TYR A 66 23.71 -1.40 -5.59
CA TYR A 66 24.83 -0.93 -4.72
C TYR A 66 26.19 -0.72 -5.38
N THR A 67 26.45 -1.31 -6.54
CA THR A 67 27.73 -1.12 -7.24
C THR A 67 27.70 0.09 -8.18
N ASP A 68 26.58 0.29 -8.90
CA ASP A 68 26.51 1.27 -9.99
C ASP A 68 26.46 2.72 -9.48
N LYS A 69 25.74 3.01 -8.39
CA LYS A 69 25.56 4.40 -7.92
C LYS A 69 26.86 5.08 -7.49
N LYS A 70 27.74 4.36 -6.78
CA LYS A 70 29.04 4.89 -6.34
C LYS A 70 30.01 5.01 -7.51
N GLU A 71 29.96 4.08 -8.46
CA GLU A 71 30.74 4.14 -9.70
C GLU A 71 30.31 5.31 -10.58
N ILE A 72 29.00 5.52 -10.79
CA ILE A 72 28.45 6.65 -11.52
C ILE A 72 28.89 7.97 -10.89
N ILE A 73 28.82 8.11 -9.56
CA ILE A 73 29.28 9.33 -8.87
C ILE A 73 30.78 9.57 -9.12
N ASN A 74 31.61 8.52 -9.03
CA ASN A 74 33.04 8.64 -9.30
C ASN A 74 33.33 9.01 -10.75
N LEU A 75 32.62 8.41 -11.71
CA LEU A 75 32.72 8.70 -13.14
C LEU A 75 32.30 10.14 -13.46
N VAL A 76 31.21 10.64 -12.85
CA VAL A 76 30.79 12.04 -12.96
C VAL A 76 31.90 12.97 -12.50
N TYR A 77 32.55 12.68 -11.35
CA TYR A 77 33.67 13.50 -10.88
C TYR A 77 34.91 13.43 -11.77
N GLN A 78 35.24 12.25 -12.30
CA GLN A 78 36.37 12.08 -13.21
C GLN A 78 36.17 12.87 -14.50
N LEU A 79 34.98 12.77 -15.12
CA LEU A 79 34.66 13.49 -16.35
C LEU A 79 34.61 15.01 -16.12
N ASN A 80 34.05 15.46 -14.99
CA ASN A 80 34.05 16.88 -14.65
C ASN A 80 35.48 17.42 -14.42
N ASN A 81 36.35 16.65 -13.77
CA ASN A 81 37.77 17.01 -13.60
C ASN A 81 38.55 17.03 -14.93
N GLN A 82 38.11 16.26 -15.93
CA GLN A 82 38.64 16.28 -17.30
C GLN A 82 38.13 17.47 -18.14
N GLY A 83 37.25 18.32 -17.58
CA GLY A 83 36.74 19.53 -18.24
C GLY A 83 35.51 19.30 -19.12
N TYR A 84 34.86 18.13 -19.05
CA TYR A 84 33.61 17.89 -19.78
C TYR A 84 32.46 18.72 -19.19
N SER A 85 31.57 19.20 -20.07
CA SER A 85 30.36 19.92 -19.67
C SER A 85 29.28 18.99 -19.11
N ILE A 86 28.36 19.52 -18.30
CA ILE A 86 27.24 18.78 -17.69
C ILE A 86 26.46 17.97 -18.75
N ARG A 87 26.21 18.58 -19.92
CA ARG A 87 25.50 17.96 -21.04
C ARG A 87 26.26 16.78 -21.65
N GLU A 88 27.58 16.87 -21.75
CA GLU A 88 28.42 15.78 -22.27
C GLU A 88 28.50 14.62 -21.29
N ILE A 89 28.61 14.92 -19.99
CA ILE A 89 28.60 13.92 -18.92
C ILE A 89 27.27 13.16 -18.91
N ALA A 90 26.14 13.88 -18.95
CA ALA A 90 24.80 13.31 -19.01
C ALA A 90 24.63 12.38 -20.22
N ARG A 91 25.07 12.82 -21.41
CA ARG A 91 25.03 12.01 -22.63
C ARG A 91 25.92 10.77 -22.55
N LYS A 92 27.11 10.88 -21.97
CA LYS A 92 28.10 9.79 -21.89
C LYS A 92 27.70 8.72 -20.87
N LEU A 93 27.10 9.13 -19.76
CA LEU A 93 26.66 8.25 -18.68
C LEU A 93 25.17 7.85 -18.78
N ARG A 94 24.45 8.34 -19.79
CA ARG A 94 23.01 8.11 -20.00
C ARG A 94 22.13 8.43 -18.78
N ILE A 95 22.52 9.47 -18.05
CA ILE A 95 21.79 10.02 -16.91
C ILE A 95 21.26 11.41 -17.27
N SER A 96 20.30 11.93 -16.50
CA SER A 96 19.75 13.26 -16.74
C SER A 96 20.76 14.36 -16.38
N GLU A 97 20.66 15.52 -17.04
CA GLU A 97 21.49 16.69 -16.71
C GLU A 97 21.28 17.14 -15.26
N ALA A 98 20.04 17.03 -14.75
CA ALA A 98 19.69 17.32 -13.37
C ALA A 98 20.41 16.39 -12.37
N GLU A 99 20.50 15.09 -12.64
CA GLU A 99 21.24 14.14 -11.79
C GLU A 99 22.73 14.48 -11.72
N VAL A 100 23.33 14.85 -12.86
CA VAL A 100 24.75 15.29 -12.91
C VAL A 100 24.95 16.54 -12.07
N GLU A 101 24.07 17.53 -12.20
CA GLU A 101 24.15 18.78 -11.45
C GLU A 101 24.01 18.54 -9.94
N ILE A 102 23.07 17.68 -9.52
CA ILE A 102 22.89 17.30 -8.11
C ILE A 102 24.16 16.63 -7.55
N ILE A 103 24.76 15.70 -8.31
CA ILE A 103 26.00 15.01 -7.90
C ILE A 103 27.16 16.00 -7.74
N LEU A 104 27.36 16.88 -8.72
CA LEU A 104 28.44 17.89 -8.67
C LEU A 104 28.24 18.91 -7.55
N SER A 105 26.98 19.28 -7.26
CA SER A 105 26.61 20.18 -6.17
C SER A 105 26.93 19.57 -4.80
N SER A 106 26.71 18.26 -4.64
CA SER A 106 27.00 17.52 -3.41
C SER A 106 28.49 17.53 -3.03
N LYS A 107 29.40 17.51 -4.00
CA LYS A 107 30.85 17.61 -3.77
C LYS A 107 31.31 18.97 -3.25
N ARG A 108 30.61 20.04 -3.62
CA ARG A 108 30.99 21.42 -3.26
C ARG A 108 30.68 21.76 -1.80
N ASN A 109 29.79 20.98 -1.16
CA ASN A 109 29.35 21.15 0.23
C ASN A 109 30.06 20.21 1.23
N LYS A 110 31.18 19.58 0.83
CA LYS A 110 32.08 18.81 1.70
C LYS A 110 33.45 19.47 1.70
#